data_AF-A0A3D3UZ04-F1
#
_entry.id   AF-A0A3D3UZ04-F1
#
_cell.length_a   1.000
_cell.length_b   1.000
_cell.length_c   1.000
_cell.angle_alpha   90.00
_cell.angle_beta   90.00
_cell.angle_gamma   90.00
#
_symmetry.space_group_name_H-M   'P 1'
#
loop_
_entity.id
_entity.type
_entity.pdbx_description
1 polymer ?
#
loop_
_entity_poly.entity_id
_entity_poly.type
_entity_poly.pdbx_seq_one_letter_code
_entity_poly.pdbx_strand_id
1 'polypeptide(L)'
;MNSKDKVEYKTTIANEHWRNEEFQWARILSEGNPAKGMVLLYIQKACTAFHEFEPAFKAGAIKPGQVEFFRRRLAARVKHVLVTMQNNALDKINGAVELNRILESIESAETVDELAEITEKLHAVNHTLLDSLEGR
;
A
#
# COMPACT_ATOMS: atom_id res chain seq x y z
N MET A 1 -9.34 -14.23 22.63
CA MET A 1 -10.64 -14.62 22.04
C MET A 1 -10.81 -16.12 22.19
N ASN A 2 -11.90 -16.59 22.81
CA ASN A 2 -12.22 -18.01 22.86
C ASN A 2 -12.57 -18.52 21.45
N SER A 3 -12.26 -19.78 21.14
CA SER A 3 -12.33 -20.36 19.79
C SER A 3 -13.74 -20.53 19.20
N LYS A 4 -14.77 -19.88 19.76
CA LYS A 4 -16.18 -20.02 19.38
C LYS A 4 -16.71 -18.94 18.42
N ASP A 5 -15.94 -17.88 18.16
CA ASP A 5 -16.36 -16.78 17.27
C ASP A 5 -15.49 -16.69 16.00
N LYS A 6 -15.12 -17.83 15.41
CA LYS A 6 -14.48 -17.81 14.08
C LYS A 6 -15.56 -17.50 13.04
N VAL A 7 -15.75 -16.21 12.76
CA VAL A 7 -16.51 -15.75 11.60
C VAL A 7 -15.74 -16.18 10.35
N GLU A 8 -16.33 -17.07 9.56
CA GLU A 8 -15.80 -17.40 8.24
C GLU A 8 -16.01 -16.20 7.31
N TYR A 9 -14.91 -15.60 6.85
CA TYR A 9 -14.96 -14.48 5.92
C TYR A 9 -15.43 -14.95 4.53
N LYS A 10 -16.41 -14.25 3.96
CA LYS A 10 -17.00 -14.56 2.65
C LYS A 10 -16.77 -13.38 1.70
N THR A 11 -16.10 -13.66 0.60
CA THR A 11 -15.80 -12.72 -0.50
C THR A 11 -16.95 -12.61 -1.49
N THR A 12 -17.11 -11.45 -2.12
CA THR A 12 -17.96 -11.26 -3.30
C THR A 12 -17.16 -11.23 -4.62
N ILE A 13 -15.84 -11.37 -4.55
CA ILE A 13 -14.93 -11.22 -5.69
C ILE A 13 -14.89 -12.52 -6.50
N ALA A 14 -15.33 -12.45 -7.76
CA ALA A 14 -15.27 -13.57 -8.70
C ALA A 14 -13.86 -13.79 -9.27
N ASN A 15 -13.12 -12.71 -9.54
CA ASN A 15 -11.74 -12.78 -10.05
C ASN A 15 -10.82 -13.46 -9.04
N GLU A 16 -10.10 -14.50 -9.47
CA GLU A 16 -9.28 -15.31 -8.57
C GLU A 16 -8.14 -14.54 -7.91
N HIS A 17 -7.43 -13.71 -8.67
CA HIS A 17 -6.30 -12.94 -8.16
C HIS A 17 -6.75 -11.95 -7.08
N TRP A 18 -7.76 -11.13 -7.37
CA TRP A 18 -8.30 -10.16 -6.40
C TRP A 18 -8.95 -10.83 -5.20
N ARG A 19 -9.56 -12.00 -5.39
CA ARG A 19 -10.11 -12.80 -4.29
C ARG A 19 -9.01 -13.29 -3.35
N ASN A 20 -7.86 -13.70 -3.90
CA ASN A 20 -6.74 -14.17 -3.09
C ASN A 20 -6.12 -13.03 -2.28
N GLU A 21 -6.00 -11.82 -2.86
CA GLU A 21 -5.61 -10.62 -2.13
C GLU A 21 -6.57 -10.30 -0.98
N GLU A 22 -7.88 -10.29 -1.26
CA GLU A 22 -8.89 -10.01 -0.23
C GLU A 22 -8.85 -11.05 0.91
N PHE A 23 -8.65 -12.32 0.58
CA PHE A 23 -8.47 -13.36 1.61
C PHE A 23 -7.17 -13.18 2.40
N GLN A 24 -6.07 -12.74 1.79
CA GLN A 24 -4.84 -12.39 2.52
C GLN A 24 -5.10 -11.25 3.50
N TRP A 25 -5.83 -10.22 3.08
CA TRP A 25 -6.18 -9.11 3.96
C TRP A 25 -7.05 -9.57 5.14
N ALA A 26 -8.05 -10.42 4.87
CA ALA A 26 -8.88 -11.01 5.91
C ALA A 26 -8.06 -11.81 6.93
N ARG A 27 -7.06 -12.57 6.47
CA ARG A 27 -6.15 -13.31 7.36
C ARG A 27 -5.34 -12.36 8.24
N ILE A 28 -4.65 -11.37 7.65
CA ILE A 28 -3.88 -10.35 8.39
C ILE A 28 -4.75 -9.65 9.46
N LEU A 29 -5.98 -9.26 9.11
CA LEU A 29 -6.90 -8.61 10.05
C LEU A 29 -7.36 -9.55 11.17
N SER A 30 -7.50 -10.84 10.89
CA SER A 30 -7.96 -11.84 11.85
C SER A 30 -6.90 -12.30 12.86
N GLU A 31 -5.62 -11.98 12.64
CA GLU A 31 -4.51 -12.36 13.54
C GLU A 31 -4.62 -11.73 14.94
N GLY A 32 -5.42 -10.67 15.09
CA GLY A 32 -5.54 -9.95 16.35
C GLY A 32 -4.33 -9.06 16.68
N ASN A 33 -3.56 -8.67 15.65
CA ASN A 33 -2.46 -7.71 15.75
C ASN A 33 -2.87 -6.35 15.14
N PRO A 34 -3.23 -5.35 15.96
CA PRO A 34 -3.66 -4.04 15.46
C PRO A 34 -2.62 -3.32 14.59
N ALA A 35 -1.33 -3.52 14.88
CA ALA A 35 -0.27 -2.87 14.10
C ALA A 35 -0.24 -3.39 12.66
N LYS A 36 -0.31 -4.72 12.48
CA LYS A 36 -0.38 -5.33 11.14
C LYS A 36 -1.63 -4.87 10.37
N GLY A 37 -2.79 -4.83 11.03
CA GLY A 37 -4.04 -4.34 10.43
C GLY A 37 -3.98 -2.87 10.01
N MET A 38 -3.37 -2.01 10.83
CA MET A 38 -3.18 -0.60 10.50
C MET A 38 -2.18 -0.40 9.36
N VAL A 39 -1.10 -1.18 9.30
CA VAL A 39 -0.15 -1.14 8.18
C VAL A 39 -0.84 -1.57 6.89
N LEU A 40 -1.59 -2.68 6.89
CA LEU A 40 -2.42 -3.11 5.75
C LEU A 40 -3.33 -1.96 5.28
N LEU A 41 -4.07 -1.32 6.18
CA LEU A 41 -4.96 -0.21 5.84
C LEU A 41 -4.20 0.94 5.16
N TYR A 42 -3.03 1.32 5.68
CA TYR A 42 -2.25 2.41 5.10
C TYR A 42 -1.61 2.03 3.76
N ILE A 43 -1.17 0.78 3.59
CA ILE A 43 -0.72 0.24 2.30
C ILE A 43 -1.82 0.37 1.26
N GLN A 44 -3.05 -0.08 1.56
CA GLN A 44 -4.16 0.03 0.62
C GLN A 44 -4.49 1.49 0.28
N LYS A 45 -4.49 2.39 1.28
CA LYS A 45 -4.70 3.83 1.05
C LYS A 45 -3.59 4.48 0.22
N ALA A 46 -2.37 3.96 0.25
CA ALA A 46 -1.29 4.39 -0.64
C ALA A 46 -1.53 3.83 -2.05
N CYS A 47 -1.73 2.51 -2.17
CA CYS A 47 -1.98 1.81 -3.44
C CYS A 47 -3.12 2.45 -4.25
N THR A 48 -4.29 2.66 -3.62
CA THR A 48 -5.44 3.30 -4.26
C THR A 48 -5.10 4.70 -4.78
N ALA A 49 -4.34 5.49 -4.01
CA ALA A 49 -3.99 6.85 -4.45
C ALA A 49 -3.13 6.85 -5.72
N PHE A 50 -2.24 5.87 -5.89
CA PHE A 50 -1.45 5.72 -7.12
C PHE A 50 -2.31 5.17 -8.28
N HIS A 51 -3.15 4.17 -8.02
CA HIS A 51 -4.06 3.63 -9.04
C HIS A 51 -5.17 4.59 -9.45
N GLU A 52 -5.46 5.64 -8.69
CA GLU A 52 -6.33 6.75 -9.12
C GLU A 52 -5.53 7.83 -9.86
N PHE A 53 -4.31 8.13 -9.38
CA PHE A 53 -3.45 9.16 -9.96
C PHE A 53 -2.98 8.80 -11.38
N GLU A 54 -2.43 7.61 -11.59
CA GLU A 54 -1.79 7.24 -12.85
C GLU A 54 -2.79 7.20 -14.04
N PRO A 55 -4.01 6.63 -13.90
CA PRO A 55 -5.02 6.72 -14.95
C PRO A 55 -5.51 8.16 -15.18
N ALA A 56 -5.67 8.97 -14.12
CA ALA A 56 -6.06 10.37 -14.27
C ALA A 56 -5.00 11.17 -15.03
N PHE A 57 -3.71 10.90 -14.76
CA PHE A 57 -2.60 11.46 -15.50
C PHE A 57 -2.65 11.05 -16.99
N LYS A 58 -2.72 9.74 -17.26
CA LYS A 58 -2.79 9.19 -18.63
C LYS A 58 -3.99 9.70 -19.43
N ALA A 59 -5.10 9.99 -18.76
CA ALA A 59 -6.30 10.58 -19.36
C ALA A 59 -6.19 12.10 -19.60
N GLY A 60 -5.08 12.74 -19.21
CA GLY A 60 -4.88 14.19 -19.32
C GLY A 60 -5.70 15.01 -18.32
N ALA A 61 -6.23 14.39 -17.25
CA ALA A 61 -7.03 15.08 -16.24
C ALA A 61 -6.18 15.90 -15.25
N ILE A 62 -4.85 15.69 -15.25
CA ILE A 62 -3.90 16.40 -14.39
C ILE A 62 -3.30 17.58 -15.13
N LYS A 63 -3.39 18.77 -14.53
CA LYS A 63 -2.86 20.00 -15.15
C LYS A 63 -1.33 20.04 -15.04
N PRO A 64 -0.64 20.62 -16.04
CA PRO A 64 0.78 20.94 -15.91
C PRO A 64 1.07 21.77 -14.66
N GLY A 65 2.23 21.55 -14.02
CA GLY A 65 2.64 22.27 -12.81
C GLY A 65 2.05 21.76 -11.49
N GLN A 66 1.26 20.68 -11.51
CA GLN A 66 0.72 20.07 -10.28
C GLN A 66 1.64 19.02 -9.63
N VAL A 67 2.85 18.80 -10.18
CA VAL A 67 3.80 17.79 -9.67
C VAL A 67 4.03 17.92 -8.16
N GLU A 68 4.24 19.14 -7.67
CA GLU A 68 4.51 19.38 -6.25
C GLU A 68 3.35 18.96 -5.34
N PHE A 69 2.12 19.20 -5.80
CA PHE A 69 0.93 18.83 -5.06
C PHE A 69 0.79 17.31 -4.95
N PHE A 70 0.96 16.59 -6.06
CA PHE A 70 0.87 15.12 -6.08
C PHE A 70 2.04 14.49 -5.33
N ARG A 71 3.26 14.95 -5.57
CA ARG A 71 4.48 14.54 -4.87
C ARG A 71 4.28 14.53 -3.35
N ARG A 72 3.87 15.67 -2.78
CA ARG A 72 3.60 15.78 -1.33
C ARG A 72 2.54 14.81 -0.83
N ARG A 73 1.45 14.64 -1.58
CA ARG A 73 0.33 13.78 -1.16
C ARG A 73 0.67 12.29 -1.23
N LEU A 74 1.36 11.87 -2.28
CA LEU A 74 1.80 10.49 -2.46
C LEU A 74 2.90 10.15 -1.44
N ALA A 75 3.90 11.04 -1.26
CA ALA A 75 4.95 10.88 -0.26
C ALA A 75 4.38 10.78 1.16
N ALA A 76 3.42 11.65 1.52
CA ALA A 76 2.79 11.61 2.85
C ALA A 76 2.14 10.26 3.16
N ARG A 77 1.50 9.62 2.17
CA ARG A 77 0.88 8.30 2.35
C ARG A 77 1.91 7.20 2.57
N VAL A 78 2.96 7.16 1.76
CA VAL A 78 4.06 6.19 1.92
C VAL A 78 4.79 6.41 3.24
N LYS A 79 5.05 7.67 3.61
CA LYS A 79 5.65 8.03 4.90
C LYS A 79 4.82 7.57 6.09
N HIS A 80 3.50 7.66 6.02
CA HIS A 80 2.62 7.14 7.07
C HIS A 80 2.76 5.61 7.23
N VAL A 81 2.91 4.86 6.14
CA VAL A 81 3.18 3.41 6.21
C VAL A 81 4.51 3.16 6.92
N LEU A 82 5.60 3.78 6.45
CA LEU A 82 6.95 3.60 7.01
C LEU A 82 7.04 3.96 8.49
N VAL A 83 6.49 5.12 8.89
CA VAL A 83 6.47 5.55 10.30
C VAL A 83 5.65 4.59 11.16
N THR A 84 4.51 4.11 10.65
CA THR A 84 3.70 3.12 11.38
C THR A 84 4.45 1.80 11.53
N MET A 85 5.13 1.33 10.48
CA MET A 85 5.95 0.12 10.56
C MET A 85 7.06 0.27 11.59
N GLN A 86 7.83 1.37 11.55
CA GLN A 86 8.93 1.64 12.47
C GLN A 86 8.45 1.70 13.92
N ASN A 87 7.37 2.43 14.19
CA ASN A 87 6.82 2.56 15.55
C ASN A 87 6.31 1.24 16.13
N ASN A 88 6.08 0.22 15.30
CA ASN A 88 5.56 -1.08 15.71
C ASN A 88 6.54 -2.24 15.43
N ALA A 89 7.83 -1.95 15.19
CA ALA A 89 8.88 -2.94 14.92
C ALA A 89 8.59 -3.85 13.71
N LEU A 90 7.90 -3.32 12.70
CA LEU A 90 7.63 -3.97 11.42
C LEU A 90 8.55 -3.46 10.29
N ASP A 91 9.55 -2.63 10.62
CA ASP A 91 10.51 -2.02 9.68
C ASP A 91 11.59 -2.99 9.17
N LYS A 92 11.63 -4.22 9.69
CA LYS A 92 12.61 -5.26 9.31
C LYS A 92 12.02 -6.38 8.45
N ILE A 93 10.77 -6.25 8.03
CA ILE A 93 10.11 -7.23 7.14
C ILE A 93 10.50 -6.96 5.68
N ASN A 94 10.36 -7.96 4.81
CA ASN A 94 10.68 -7.79 3.40
C ASN A 94 9.76 -6.71 2.78
N GLY A 95 10.31 -5.89 1.89
CA GLY A 95 9.61 -4.77 1.27
C GLY A 95 9.74 -3.44 2.03
N ALA A 96 10.21 -3.43 3.29
CA ALA A 96 10.38 -2.19 4.05
C ALA A 96 11.45 -1.27 3.43
N VAL A 97 12.59 -1.85 3.01
CA VAL A 97 13.69 -1.12 2.37
C VAL A 97 13.24 -0.60 1.00
N GLU A 98 12.56 -1.43 0.23
CA GLU A 98 12.03 -1.07 -1.08
C GLU A 98 10.99 0.05 -0.97
N LEU A 99 10.11 0.00 0.03
CA LEU A 99 9.14 1.07 0.28
C LEU A 99 9.81 2.40 0.63
N ASN A 100 10.94 2.37 1.35
CA ASN A 100 11.73 3.59 1.59
C ASN A 100 12.34 4.14 0.29
N ARG A 101 12.84 3.28 -0.60
CA ARG A 101 13.33 3.70 -1.94
C ARG A 101 12.21 4.27 -2.81
N ILE A 102 10.98 3.76 -2.67
CA ILE A 102 9.80 4.34 -3.32
C ILE A 102 9.54 5.74 -2.76
N LEU A 103 9.60 5.94 -1.44
CA LEU A 103 9.47 7.27 -0.85
C LEU A 103 10.51 8.25 -1.42
N GLU A 104 11.79 7.84 -1.46
CA GLU A 104 12.87 8.65 -2.04
C GLU A 104 12.59 9.02 -3.50
N SER A 105 12.13 8.05 -4.30
CA SER A 105 11.77 8.27 -5.71
C SER A 105 10.61 9.25 -5.87
N ILE A 106 9.60 9.19 -5.00
CA ILE A 106 8.51 10.16 -5.00
C ILE A 106 9.06 11.54 -4.65
N GLU A 107 9.83 11.64 -3.57
CA GLU A 107 10.37 12.91 -3.08
C GLU A 107 11.32 13.57 -4.09
N SER A 108 12.04 12.80 -4.91
CA SER A 108 12.92 13.30 -5.96
C SER A 108 12.24 13.58 -7.30
N ALA A 109 10.98 13.18 -7.49
CA ALA A 109 10.31 13.34 -8.77
C ALA A 109 10.12 14.82 -9.15
N GLU A 110 10.59 15.20 -10.33
CA GLU A 110 10.49 16.55 -10.90
C GLU A 110 9.30 16.67 -11.87
N THR A 111 8.83 15.54 -12.40
CA THR A 111 7.73 15.49 -13.35
C THR A 111 6.56 14.62 -12.88
N VAL A 112 5.38 14.85 -13.45
CA VAL A 112 4.19 14.00 -13.20
C VAL A 112 4.32 12.62 -13.85
N ASP A 113 5.06 12.52 -14.96
CA ASP A 113 5.41 11.26 -15.61
C ASP A 113 6.24 10.36 -14.69
N GLU A 114 7.29 10.90 -14.07
CA GLU A 114 8.10 10.18 -13.08
C GLU A 114 7.25 9.66 -11.92
N LEU A 115 6.30 10.46 -11.43
CA LEU A 115 5.36 10.00 -10.40
C LEU A 115 4.46 8.86 -10.89
N ALA A 116 4.06 8.87 -12.17
CA ALA A 116 3.18 7.86 -12.73
C ALA A 116 3.91 6.50 -12.85
N GLU A 117 5.17 6.52 -13.28
CA GLU A 117 6.03 5.32 -13.39
C GLU A 117 6.28 4.59 -12.05
N ILE A 118 6.06 5.27 -10.92
CA ILE A 118 6.22 4.68 -9.58
C ILE A 118 5.07 3.72 -9.25
N THR A 119 3.90 3.85 -9.88
CA THR A 119 2.66 3.11 -9.55
C THR A 119 2.86 1.59 -9.50
N GLU A 120 3.39 1.00 -10.57
CA GLU A 120 3.60 -0.45 -10.64
C GLU A 120 4.68 -0.93 -9.66
N LYS A 121 5.72 -0.12 -9.43
CA LYS A 121 6.77 -0.43 -8.46
C LYS A 121 6.21 -0.45 -7.04
N LEU A 122 5.37 0.52 -6.69
CA LEU A 122 4.68 0.54 -5.40
C LEU A 122 3.74 -0.67 -5.27
N HIS A 123 2.98 -1.00 -6.31
CA HIS A 123 2.07 -2.16 -6.31
C HIS A 123 2.84 -3.47 -6.03
N ALA A 124 3.97 -3.69 -6.69
CA ALA A 124 4.83 -4.86 -6.44
C ALA A 124 5.42 -4.89 -5.01
N VAL A 125 5.84 -3.74 -4.49
CA VAL A 125 6.34 -3.64 -3.10
C VAL A 125 5.22 -3.91 -2.10
N ASN A 126 3.99 -3.47 -2.38
CA ASN A 126 2.84 -3.76 -1.54
C ASN A 126 2.62 -5.27 -1.40
N HIS A 127 2.66 -6.04 -2.49
CA HIS A 127 2.57 -7.50 -2.42
C HIS A 127 3.64 -8.11 -1.52
N THR A 128 4.90 -7.69 -1.70
CA THR A 128 6.02 -8.18 -0.87
C THR A 128 5.81 -7.89 0.63
N LEU A 129 5.29 -6.70 0.94
CA LEU A 129 4.96 -6.30 2.31
C LEU A 129 3.81 -7.12 2.88
N LEU A 130 2.72 -7.32 2.12
CA LEU A 130 1.56 -8.05 2.58
C LEU A 130 1.88 -9.53 2.82
N ASP A 131 2.65 -10.15 1.92
CA ASP A 131 3.17 -11.51 2.11
C ASP A 131 3.98 -11.62 3.41
N SER A 132 4.77 -10.58 3.72
CA SER A 132 5.57 -10.54 4.95
C SER A 132 4.75 -10.22 6.21
N LEU A 133 3.64 -9.48 6.08
CA LEU A 133 2.75 -9.16 7.20
C LEU A 133 1.90 -10.36 7.60
N GLU A 134 1.39 -11.11 6.62
CA GLU A 134 0.70 -12.37 6.83
C GLU A 134 1.62 -13.42 7.49
N GLY A 135 2.93 -13.33 7.23
CA GLY A 135 3.96 -14.17 7.83
C GLY A 135 4.45 -13.72 9.21
N ARG A 136 3.77 -14.15 10.28
CA ARG A 136 4.29 -14.58 11.60
C ARG A 136 3.15 -14.67 12.61
#